data_AF-A0A453RSI5-F1
#
_entry.id   AF-A0A453RSI5-F1
#
_cell.length_a   1.000
_cell.length_b   1.000
_cell.length_c   1.000
_cell.angle_alpha   90.00
_cell.angle_beta   90.00
_cell.angle_gamma   90.00
#
_symmetry.space_group_name_H-M   'P 1'
#
loop_
_entity.id
_entity.type
_entity.pdbx_description
1 polymer ?
#
loop_
_entity_poly.entity_id
_entity_poly.type
_entity_poly.pdbx_seq_one_letter_code
_entity_poly.pdbx_strand_id
1 'polypeptide(L)'
;MASGDTLDEFAGKLDGMAARYAALGSTLEDAALVKKLLDSVPDRLYAAVAGIEQFCDVSTMPFEEALGRLKAFDERLRRRGQAGGESADGQLMFTAAQWRARER
;
A
#
# COMPACT_ATOMS: atom_id res chain seq x y z
N MET A 1 4.97 9.26 0.14
CA MET A 1 4.90 8.84 -1.27
C MET A 1 4.12 9.89 -2.04
N ALA A 2 4.51 10.22 -3.27
CA ALA A 2 3.67 11.09 -4.10
C ALA A 2 2.43 10.33 -4.57
N SER A 3 1.33 11.06 -4.84
CA SER A 3 0.11 10.50 -5.40
C SER A 3 0.37 9.96 -6.81
N GLY A 4 0.62 8.66 -6.91
CA GLY A 4 0.96 7.96 -8.16
C GLY A 4 2.25 7.14 -8.07
N ASP A 5 3.10 7.38 -7.08
CA ASP A 5 4.31 6.56 -6.88
C ASP A 5 3.92 5.11 -6.57
N THR A 6 4.60 4.17 -7.22
CA THR A 6 4.61 2.76 -6.83
C THR A 6 5.44 2.56 -5.55
N LEU A 7 5.25 1.44 -4.86
CA LEU A 7 6.07 1.08 -3.70
C LEU A 7 7.56 0.97 -4.08
N ASP A 8 7.86 0.44 -5.27
CA ASP A 8 9.23 0.31 -5.79
C ASP A 8 9.89 1.67 -6.06
N GLU A 9 9.19 2.60 -6.70
CA GLU A 9 9.72 3.95 -6.95
C GLU A 9 10.00 4.68 -5.65
N PHE A 10 9.15 4.52 -4.63
CA PHE A 10 9.40 5.12 -3.34
C PHE A 10 10.54 4.45 -2.57
N ALA A 11 10.64 3.12 -2.63
CA ALA A 11 11.78 2.41 -2.07
C ALA A 11 13.09 2.91 -2.67
N GLY A 12 13.17 3.07 -4.00
CA GLY A 12 14.34 3.64 -4.66
C GLY A 12 14.67 5.08 -4.23
N LYS A 13 13.67 5.90 -3.87
CA LYS A 13 13.91 7.23 -3.27
C LYS A 13 14.51 7.12 -1.86
N LEU A 14 14.09 6.15 -1.07
CA LEU A 14 14.65 5.88 0.25
C LEU A 14 16.07 5.32 0.15
N ASP A 15 16.35 4.43 -0.80
CA ASP A 15 17.70 3.92 -1.08
C ASP A 15 18.65 5.04 -1.51
N GLY A 16 18.17 5.93 -2.39
CA GLY A 16 18.92 7.13 -2.79
C GLY A 16 19.20 8.06 -1.61
N MET A 17 18.30 8.14 -0.63
CA MET A 17 18.52 8.86 0.61
C MET A 17 19.56 8.16 1.49
N ALA A 18 19.45 6.85 1.71
CA ALA A 18 20.42 6.06 2.47
C ALA A 18 21.84 6.15 1.87
N ALA A 19 21.96 6.09 0.55
CA ALA A 19 23.24 6.27 -0.15
C ALA A 19 23.87 7.66 0.09
N ARG A 20 23.04 8.72 0.17
CA ARG A 20 23.53 10.08 0.50
C ARG A 20 23.98 10.18 1.95
N TYR A 21 23.29 9.54 2.89
CA TYR A 21 23.75 9.44 4.28
C TYR A 21 25.11 8.75 4.35
N ALA A 22 25.25 7.60 3.66
CA ALA A 22 26.50 6.84 3.61
C ALA A 22 27.65 7.68 3.02
N ALA A 23 27.40 8.45 1.96
CA ALA A 23 28.38 9.36 1.38
C ALA A 23 28.85 10.48 2.33
N LEU A 24 28.03 10.83 3.33
CA LEU A 24 28.35 11.79 4.39
C LEU A 24 28.95 11.12 5.64
N GLY A 25 29.27 9.83 5.58
CA GLY A 25 29.83 9.07 6.70
C GLY A 25 28.83 8.72 7.80
N SER A 26 27.53 8.79 7.49
CA SER A 26 26.45 8.40 8.41
C SER A 26 25.70 7.18 7.87
N THR A 27 25.17 6.35 8.76
CA THR A 27 24.31 5.24 8.37
C THR A 27 22.86 5.60 8.66
N LEU A 28 21.99 5.35 7.69
CA LEU A 28 20.55 5.43 7.90
C LEU A 28 20.05 4.02 8.22
N GLU A 29 19.77 3.78 9.49
CA GLU A 29 19.36 2.45 9.99
C GLU A 29 18.01 1.99 9.42
N ASP A 30 17.85 0.68 9.29
CA ASP A 30 16.63 0.04 8.80
C ASP A 30 15.39 0.49 9.58
N ALA A 31 15.48 0.61 10.92
CA ALA A 31 14.37 1.10 11.74
C ALA A 31 13.87 2.49 11.29
N ALA A 32 14.78 3.38 10.89
CA ALA A 32 14.42 4.70 10.40
C ALA A 32 13.80 4.64 8.99
N LEU A 33 14.33 3.78 8.12
CA LEU A 33 13.79 3.53 6.78
C LEU A 33 12.40 2.91 6.82
N VAL A 34 12.19 1.89 7.66
CA VAL A 34 10.90 1.22 7.87
C VAL A 34 9.88 2.21 8.40
N LYS A 35 10.23 2.98 9.44
CA LYS A 35 9.32 4.02 9.95
C LYS A 35 8.95 5.02 8.86
N LYS A 36 9.93 5.49 8.09
CA LYS A 36 9.68 6.43 7.00
C LYS A 36 8.78 5.83 5.92
N LEU A 37 8.94 4.54 5.62
CA LEU A 37 8.10 3.80 4.69
C LEU A 37 6.65 3.75 5.18
N LEU A 38 6.42 3.27 6.40
CA LEU A 38 5.08 3.13 6.99
C LEU A 38 4.37 4.48 7.17
N ASP A 39 5.09 5.54 7.53
CA ASP A 39 4.55 6.89 7.66
C ASP A 39 4.16 7.52 6.31
N SER A 40 4.68 6.98 5.20
CA SER A 40 4.60 7.62 3.87
C SER A 40 3.72 6.88 2.86
N VAL A 41 3.19 5.70 3.20
CA VAL A 41 2.34 4.92 2.29
C VAL A 41 0.96 5.55 2.09
N PRO A 42 0.31 5.35 0.92
CA PRO A 42 -1.05 5.82 0.68
C PRO A 42 -2.09 5.07 1.54
N ASP A 43 -3.19 5.76 1.89
CA ASP A 43 -4.27 5.29 2.77
C ASP A 43 -4.84 3.90 2.42
N ARG A 44 -4.81 3.52 1.13
CA ARG A 44 -5.26 2.19 0.69
C ARG A 44 -4.49 1.03 1.35
N LEU A 45 -3.28 1.29 1.83
CA LEU A 45 -2.41 0.33 2.51
C LEU A 45 -2.46 0.46 4.04
N TYR A 46 -3.28 1.37 4.59
CA TYR A 46 -3.36 1.62 6.03
C TYR A 46 -3.63 0.36 6.86
N ALA A 47 -4.50 -0.53 6.37
CA ALA A 47 -4.78 -1.80 7.04
C ALA A 47 -3.54 -2.71 7.15
N ALA A 48 -2.64 -2.66 6.16
CA ALA A 48 -1.38 -3.41 6.21
C ALA A 48 -0.42 -2.78 7.22
N VAL A 49 -0.32 -1.45 7.25
CA VAL A 49 0.50 -0.71 8.24
C VAL A 49 0.06 -1.04 9.65
N ALA A 50 -1.23 -0.90 9.95
CA ALA A 50 -1.78 -1.22 11.27
C ALA A 50 -1.49 -2.68 11.67
N GLY A 51 -1.56 -3.62 10.73
CA GLY A 51 -1.19 -5.02 10.98
C GLY A 51 0.30 -5.20 11.28
N ILE A 52 1.18 -4.51 10.55
CA ILE A 52 2.63 -4.55 10.80
C ILE A 52 2.93 -3.98 12.19
N GLU A 53 2.36 -2.82 12.54
CA GLU A 53 2.58 -2.18 13.84
C GLU A 53 2.02 -2.98 15.02
N GLN A 54 0.88 -3.65 14.83
CA GLN A 54 0.23 -4.42 15.89
C GLN A 54 0.91 -5.77 16.15
N PHE A 55 1.47 -6.39 15.13
CA PHE A 55 1.92 -7.79 15.19
C PHE A 55 3.42 -7.99 14.94
N CYS A 56 4.18 -6.94 14.66
CA CYS A 56 5.62 -7.06 14.41
C CYS A 56 6.43 -6.04 15.21
N ASP A 57 7.67 -6.40 15.54
CA ASP A 57 8.62 -5.46 16.13
C ASP A 57 9.24 -4.60 15.01
N VAL A 58 8.67 -3.41 14.81
CA VAL A 58 9.10 -2.44 13.79
C VAL A 58 10.52 -1.92 14.07
N SER A 59 10.98 -1.96 15.32
CA SER A 59 12.29 -1.41 15.69
C SER A 59 13.47 -2.27 15.24
N THR A 60 13.22 -3.55 14.98
CA THR A 60 14.23 -4.53 14.54
C THR A 60 13.94 -5.09 13.15
N MET A 61 12.84 -4.67 12.53
CA MET A 61 12.41 -5.15 11.21
C MET A 61 13.36 -4.68 10.11
N PRO A 62 13.83 -5.59 9.23
CA PRO A 62 14.58 -5.21 8.04
C PRO A 62 13.72 -4.39 7.05
N PHE A 63 14.32 -3.41 6.38
CA PHE A 63 13.60 -2.58 5.41
C PHE A 63 12.93 -3.39 4.30
N GLU A 64 13.66 -4.34 3.73
CA GLU A 64 13.16 -5.24 2.67
C GLU A 64 11.97 -6.09 3.12
N GLU A 65 11.93 -6.47 4.40
CA GLU A 65 10.82 -7.24 4.96
C GLU A 65 9.54 -6.38 5.01
N ALA A 66 9.64 -5.15 5.51
CA ALA A 66 8.52 -4.21 5.55
C ALA A 66 7.97 -3.92 4.15
N LEU A 67 8.87 -3.66 3.20
CA LEU A 67 8.53 -3.42 1.81
C LEU A 67 7.85 -4.63 1.17
N GLY A 68 8.37 -5.84 1.40
CA GLY A 68 7.80 -7.09 0.91
C GLY A 68 6.38 -7.35 1.43
N ARG A 69 6.13 -7.08 2.72
CA ARG A 69 4.80 -7.20 3.34
C ARG A 69 3.79 -6.24 2.72
N LEU A 70 4.18 -4.98 2.49
CA LEU A 70 3.34 -3.99 1.82
C LEU A 70 3.04 -4.37 0.36
N LYS A 71 4.03 -4.84 -0.39
CA LYS A 71 3.86 -5.33 -1.78
C LYS A 71 2.91 -6.52 -1.86
N ALA A 72 3.05 -7.49 -0.95
CA ALA A 72 2.15 -8.65 -0.88
C ALA A 72 0.69 -8.24 -0.62
N PHE A 73 0.48 -7.23 0.24
CA PHE A 73 -0.85 -6.70 0.50
C PHE A 73 -1.41 -5.90 -0.70
N ASP A 74 -0.62 -5.00 -1.29
CA ASP A 74 -1.03 -4.19 -2.45
C ASP A 74 -1.41 -5.11 -3.64
N GLU A 75 -0.64 -6.17 -3.90
CA GLU A 75 -0.97 -7.15 -4.94
C GLU A 75 -2.25 -7.93 -4.62
N ARG A 76 -2.51 -8.26 -3.35
CA ARG A 76 -3.77 -8.90 -2.95
C ARG A 76 -4.96 -7.97 -3.11
N LEU A 77 -4.80 -6.69 -2.77
CA LEU A 77 -5.82 -5.67 -2.97
C LEU A 77 -6.11 -5.47 -4.46
N ARG A 78 -5.06 -5.39 -5.30
CA ARG A 78 -5.17 -5.32 -6.76
C ARG A 78 -5.92 -6.52 -7.30
N ARG A 79 -5.56 -7.75 -6.89
CA ARG A 79 -6.24 -8.99 -7.31
C ARG A 79 -7.69 -9.04 -6.87
N ARG A 80 -8.03 -8.56 -5.67
CA ARG A 80 -9.42 -8.46 -5.22
C ARG A 80 -10.21 -7.44 -6.03
N GLY A 81 -9.61 -6.29 -6.35
CA GLY A 81 -10.22 -5.28 -7.22
C GLY A 81 -10.44 -5.79 -8.65
N GLN A 82 -9.52 -6.60 -9.19
CA GLN A 82 -9.67 -7.27 -10.49
C GLN A 82 -10.65 -8.45 -10.45
N ALA A 83 -10.70 -9.23 -9.36
CA ALA A 83 -11.67 -10.31 -9.17
C ALA A 83 -13.10 -9.77 -8.90
N GLY A 84 -13.23 -8.52 -8.48
CA GLY A 84 -14.48 -7.76 -8.50
C GLY A 84 -14.93 -7.33 -9.90
N GLY A 85 -14.13 -7.62 -10.94
CA GLY A 85 -14.45 -7.35 -12.34
C GLY A 85 -15.54 -8.26 -12.95
N GLU A 86 -16.01 -9.28 -12.23
CA GLU A 86 -17.10 -10.17 -12.69
C GLU A 86 -18.11 -10.51 -11.58
N SER A 87 -18.26 -9.65 -10.57
CA SER A 87 -19.46 -9.68 -9.75
C SER A 87 -19.98 -8.28 -9.62
N ALA A 88 -20.90 -7.91 -10.52
CA ALA A 88 -22.15 -7.21 -10.23
C ALA A 88 -22.17 -6.08 -9.16
N ASP A 89 -21.06 -5.44 -8.82
CA ASP A 89 -20.99 -4.34 -7.85
C ASP A 89 -21.36 -2.99 -8.49
N GLY A 90 -21.82 -3.02 -9.74
CA GLY A 90 -22.52 -1.94 -10.42
C GLY A 90 -23.99 -2.26 -10.71
N GLN A 91 -24.46 -3.49 -10.46
CA GLN A 91 -25.89 -3.80 -10.59
C GLN A 91 -26.59 -3.46 -9.26
N LEU A 92 -26.68 -2.16 -9.02
CA LEU A 92 -27.62 -1.62 -8.04
C LEU A 92 -28.99 -2.26 -8.29
N MET A 93 -29.64 -2.69 -7.21
CA MET A 93 -31.05 -3.05 -7.26
C MET A 93 -31.80 -1.88 -7.87
N PHE A 94 -32.45 -2.09 -9.02
CA PHE A 94 -33.28 -1.04 -9.62
C PHE A 94 -34.35 -0.61 -8.61
N THR A 95 -34.54 0.70 -8.48
CA THR A 95 -35.71 1.23 -7.78
C THR A 95 -36.99 0.79 -8.49
N ALA A 96 -38.11 0.74 -7.77
CA ALA A 96 -39.40 0.35 -8.35
C ALA A 96 -39.80 1.21 -9.57
N ALA A 97 -39.35 2.46 -9.63
CA ALA A 97 -39.56 3.35 -10.77
C ALA A 97 -38.74 2.92 -12.02
N GLN A 98 -37.50 2.48 -11.82
CA GLN A 98 -36.62 2.01 -12.90
C GLN A 98 -37.08 0.69 -13.50
N TRP A 99 -37.63 -0.21 -12.68
CA TRP A 99 -38.25 -1.45 -13.17
C TRP A 99 -39.42 -1.18 -14.12
N ARG A 100 -40.35 -0.30 -13.72
CA ARG A 100 -41.54 0.04 -14.53
C ARG A 100 -41.22 0.80 -15.82
N ALA A 101 -40.06 1.44 -15.90
CA ALA A 101 -39.62 2.13 -17.11
C ALA A 101 -39.11 1.17 -18.19
N ARG A 102 -38.76 -0.06 -17.82
CA ARG A 102 -38.21 -1.09 -18.71
C ARG A 102 -39.26 -2.05 -19.25
N GLU A 103 -40.41 -2.15 -18.59
CA GLU A 103 -41.55 -2.98 -19.00
C GLU A 103 -42.50 -2.27 -20.00
N ARG A 104 -42.10 -1.14 -20.56
CA ARG A 104 -42.81 -0.42 -21.63
C ARG A 104 -41.98 -0.43 -22.90
#